data_AF-A0A0Q7NTR2-F1
#
_entry.id   AF-A0A0Q7NTR2-F1
#
_cell.length_a   1.000
_cell.length_b   1.000
_cell.length_c   1.000
_cell.angle_alpha   90.00
_cell.angle_beta   90.00
_cell.angle_gamma   90.00
#
_symmetry.space_group_name_H-M   'P 1'
#
loop_
_entity.id
_entity.type
_entity.pdbx_description
1 polymer ?
#
loop_
_entity_poly.entity_id
_entity_poly.type
_entity_poly.pdbx_seq_one_letter_code
_entity_poly.pdbx_strand_id
1 'polypeptide(L)' 'MNVDFAITGRFVHEIKAVLQSVGINEGTEYDAVPFSPASRATGHHTFAFHNKQSATQAAATWEAHVKQRVLLQR' A
#
# COMPACT_ATOMS: atom_id res chain seq x y z
N MET A 1 2.61 4.08 -12.60
CA MET A 1 1.15 3.90 -12.34
C MET A 1 0.93 4.10 -10.87
N ASN A 2 0.00 4.99 -10.48
CA ASN A 2 -0.18 5.33 -9.07
C ASN A 2 -1.27 4.44 -8.47
N VAL A 3 -1.02 3.89 -7.28
CA VAL A 3 -2.00 3.14 -6.52
C VAL A 3 -2.17 3.81 -5.17
N ASP A 4 -3.41 4.17 -4.87
CA ASP A 4 -3.80 4.79 -3.62
C ASP A 4 -4.30 3.73 -2.64
N PHE A 5 -3.61 3.63 -1.51
CA PHE A 5 -3.99 2.73 -0.42
C PHE A 5 -4.68 3.52 0.67
N ALA A 6 -5.87 3.06 1.06
CA ALA A 6 -6.54 3.57 2.25
C ALA A 6 -5.73 3.14 3.48
N ILE A 7 -5.22 4.13 4.21
CA ILE A 7 -4.45 4.00 5.45
C ILE A 7 -5.06 4.93 6.47
N THR A 8 -6.09 4.43 7.15
CA THR A 8 -6.62 5.06 8.37
C THR A 8 -5.58 5.00 9.49
N GLY A 9 -4.55 5.85 9.47
CA GLY A 9 -3.54 5.95 10.53
C GLY A 9 -2.19 5.29 10.21
N ARG A 10 -1.67 4.47 11.14
CA ARG A 10 -0.23 4.08 11.30
C ARG A 10 0.31 3.06 10.26
N PHE A 11 -0.34 2.94 9.11
CA PHE A 11 -0.30 1.75 8.25
C PHE A 11 0.75 1.75 7.12
N VAL A 12 1.47 2.84 6.85
CA VAL A 12 2.45 2.84 5.74
C VAL A 12 3.56 1.82 5.95
N HIS A 13 4.05 1.68 7.18
CA HIS A 13 5.08 0.69 7.48
C HIS A 13 4.55 -0.75 7.31
N GLU A 14 3.28 -0.98 7.67
CA GLU A 14 2.61 -2.27 7.47
C GLU A 14 2.41 -2.57 5.99
N ILE A 15 1.99 -1.60 5.17
CA ILE A 15 1.91 -1.77 3.71
C ILE A 15 3.26 -2.16 3.15
N LYS A 16 4.33 -1.41 3.48
CA LYS A 16 5.67 -1.71 3.00
C LYS A 16 6.11 -3.13 3.37
N ALA A 17 5.87 -3.56 4.61
CA ALA A 17 6.19 -4.92 5.06
C ALA A 17 5.37 -6.00 4.32
N VAL A 18 4.07 -5.78 4.12
CA VAL A 18 3.18 -6.71 3.39
C VAL A 18 3.63 -6.83 1.93
N LEU A 19 3.92 -5.72 1.27
CA LEU A 19 4.41 -5.71 -0.12
C LEU A 19 5.78 -6.39 -0.24
N GLN A 20 6.70 -6.11 0.68
CA GLN A 20 8.01 -6.76 0.71
C GLN A 20 7.89 -8.27 0.89
N SER A 21 6.94 -8.75 1.70
CA SER A 21 6.74 -10.20 1.92
C SER A 21 6.33 -10.97 0.65
N VAL A 22 5.75 -10.28 -0.34
CA VAL A 22 5.40 -10.85 -1.65
C VAL A 22 6.37 -10.46 -2.77
N GLY A 23 7.53 -9.90 -2.42
CA GLY A 23 8.59 -9.53 -3.36
C GLY A 23 8.43 -8.18 -4.05
N ILE A 24 7.47 -7.36 -3.64
CA ILE A 24 7.23 -6.01 -4.18
C ILE A 24 8.06 -5.02 -3.35
N ASN A 25 9.23 -4.64 -3.87
CA ASN A 25 10.22 -3.84 -3.13
C ASN A 25 10.22 -2.37 -3.55
N GLU A 26 10.35 -1.48 -2.56
CA GLU A 26 10.53 -0.04 -2.79
C GLU A 26 11.87 0.25 -3.50
N GLY A 27 11.89 1.20 -4.43
CA GLY A 27 13.03 1.55 -5.29
C GLY A 27 13.21 0.63 -6.51
N THR A 28 12.67 -0.59 -6.48
CA THR A 28 12.68 -1.50 -7.63
C THR A 28 11.34 -1.52 -8.35
N GLU A 29 10.26 -1.74 -7.60
CA GLU A 29 8.92 -1.98 -8.13
C GLU A 29 8.01 -0.76 -7.99
N TYR A 30 8.26 0.06 -6.96
CA TYR A 30 7.56 1.31 -6.71
C TYR A 30 8.41 2.29 -5.90
N ASP A 31 8.07 3.57 -5.99
CA ASP A 31 8.55 4.61 -5.09
C ASP A 31 7.42 5.10 -4.17
N ALA A 32 7.73 5.35 -2.90
CA ALA A 32 6.77 5.97 -1.99
C ALA A 32 6.65 7.47 -2.30
N VAL A 33 5.44 7.94 -2.54
CA VAL A 33 5.19 9.37 -2.76
C VAL A 33 5.11 10.05 -1.40
N PRO A 34 5.86 11.15 -1.16
CA PRO A 34 5.78 11.85 0.11
C PRO A 34 4.35 12.32 0.41
N PHE A 35 3.96 12.24 1.67
CA PHE A 35 2.64 12.69 2.11
C PHE A 35 2.42 14.16 1.81
N SER A 36 1.34 14.46 1.08
CA SER A 36 0.78 15.81 1.05
C SER A 36 -0.13 16.02 2.28
N PRO A 37 -0.36 17.28 2.71
CA PRO A 37 -1.31 17.60 3.77
C PRO A 37 -2.73 17.07 3.47
N ALA A 38 -3.15 17.10 2.21
CA ALA A 38 -4.44 16.57 1.77
C ALA A 38 -4.52 15.04 1.89
N SER A 39 -3.48 14.31 1.47
CA SER A 39 -3.41 12.85 1.59
C SER A 39 -3.38 12.37 3.04
N ARG A 40 -2.75 13.16 3.93
CA ARG A 40 -2.80 12.92 5.39
C ARG A 40 -4.20 13.14 5.95
N ALA A 41 -4.89 14.19 5.51
CA ALA A 41 -6.24 14.49 5.98
C ALA A 41 -7.27 13.43 5.54
N THR A 42 -7.07 12.82 4.37
CA THR A 42 -7.94 11.74 3.87
C THR A 42 -7.56 10.37 4.41
N GLY A 43 -6.34 10.18 4.94
CA GLY A 43 -5.86 8.87 5.37
C GLY A 43 -5.58 7.96 4.17
N HIS A 44 -4.98 8.51 3.11
CA HIS A 44 -4.55 7.73 1.94
C HIS A 44 -3.06 7.93 1.69
N HIS A 45 -2.39 6.90 1.19
CA HIS A 45 -1.01 6.99 0.71
C HIS A 45 -0.90 6.45 -0.72
N THR A 46 -0.21 7.22 -1.54
CA THR A 46 0.03 6.89 -2.94
C THR A 46 1.41 6.27 -3.07
N PHE A 47 1.49 5.12 -3.74
CA PHE A 47 2.76 4.56 -4.20
C PHE A 47 2.81 4.62 -5.72
N ALA A 48 3.96 5.04 -6.25
CA ALA A 48 4.20 5.17 -7.68
C ALA A 48 4.88 3.91 -8.20
N PHE A 49 4.12 2.99 -8.79
CA PHE A 49 4.64 1.74 -9.33
C PHE A 49 5.27 1.92 -10.70
N HIS A 50 6.40 1.24 -10.92
CA HIS A 50 7.14 1.25 -12.18
C HIS A 50 6.46 0.42 -13.27
N ASN A 51 5.70 -0.61 -12.89
CA ASN A 51 4.97 -1.45 -13.84
C ASN A 51 3.55 -1.77 -13.36
N LYS A 52 2.68 -2.12 -14.32
CA LYS A 52 1.25 -2.38 -14.07
C LYS A 52 1.01 -3.68 -13.30
N GLN A 53 1.83 -4.70 -13.52
CA GLN A 53 1.67 -6.00 -12.86
C GLN A 53 1.87 -5.87 -11.35
N SER A 54 2.94 -5.21 -10.93
CA SER A 54 3.25 -4.97 -9.51
C SER A 54 2.24 -4.05 -8.86
N ALA A 55 1.72 -3.05 -9.59
CA ALA A 55 0.62 -2.21 -9.13
C ALA A 55 -0.64 -3.03 -8.83
N THR A 56 -1.05 -3.91 -9.76
CA THR A 56 -2.23 -4.78 -9.59
C THR A 56 -2.02 -5.80 -8.47
N GLN A 57 -0.84 -6.42 -8.42
CA GLN A 57 -0.50 -7.38 -7.37
C GLN A 57 -0.48 -6.71 -6.00
N ALA A 58 0.13 -5.54 -5.86
CA ALA A 58 0.18 -4.79 -4.61
C ALA A 58 -1.22 -4.43 -4.09
N ALA A 59 -2.12 -3.97 -4.96
CA ALA A 59 -3.50 -3.66 -4.60
C ALA A 59 -4.23 -4.91 -4.09
N ALA A 60 -4.12 -6.03 -4.81
CA ALA A 60 -4.76 -7.30 -4.43
C ALA A 60 -4.20 -7.87 -3.11
N THR A 61 -2.87 -7.83 -2.94
CA THR A 61 -2.20 -8.28 -1.71
C THR A 61 -2.67 -7.46 -0.51
N TRP A 62 -2.74 -6.13 -0.64
CA TRP A 62 -3.21 -5.28 0.44
C TRP A 62 -4.68 -5.52 0.77
N GLU A 63 -5.54 -5.64 -0.23
CA GLU A 63 -6.96 -5.94 -0.02
C GLU A 63 -7.16 -7.26 0.72
N ALA A 64 -6.40 -8.30 0.36
CA ALA A 64 -6.43 -9.59 1.04
C ALA A 64 -5.97 -9.48 2.49
N HIS A 65 -4.89 -8.73 2.75
CA HIS A 65 -4.38 -8.46 4.10
C HIS A 65 -5.41 -7.75 4.97
N VAL A 66 -6.05 -6.70 4.46
CA VAL A 66 -7.10 -5.96 5.17
C VAL A 66 -8.29 -6.88 5.49
N LYS A 67 -8.73 -7.71 4.53
CA LYS A 67 -9.81 -8.69 4.77
C LYS A 67 -9.45 -9.67 5.88
N GLN A 68 -8.25 -10.22 5.86
CA GLN A 68 -7.76 -11.12 6.92
C GLN A 68 -7.72 -10.42 8.28
N ARG A 69 -7.26 -9.17 8.32
CA ARG A 69 -7.24 -8.36 9.54
C ARG A 69 -8.62 -8.10 10.11
N VAL A 70 -9.61 -7.79 9.28
CA VAL A 70 -11.01 -7.59 9.71
C VAL A 70 -11.61 -8.90 10.26
N LEU A 71 -11.28 -10.04 9.64
CA LEU A 71 -11.72 -11.35 10.10
C LEU A 71 -11.08 -11.76 11.43
N LEU A 72 -9.82 -11.41 11.68
CA LEU A 72 -9.10 -11.69 12.94
C LEU A 72 -9.51 -10.77 14.10
N GLN A 73 -10.21 -9.68 13.82
CA GLN A 73 -10.72 -8.74 14.83
C GLN A 73 -12.19 -9.00 15.23
N ARG A 74 -12.81 -10.06 14.69
CA ARG A 74 -14.14 -10.55 15.04
C ARG A 74 -14.05 -11.78 15.94
#